data_AF-A0AAV4C3A1-F1
#
_entry.id   AF-A0AAV4C3A1-F1
#
_cell.length_a   1.000
_cell.length_b   1.000
_cell.length_c   1.000
_cell.angle_alpha   90.00
_cell.angle_beta   90.00
_cell.angle_gamma   90.00
#
_symmetry.space_group_name_H-M   'P 1'
#
loop_
_entity.id
_entity.type
_entity.pdbx_description
1 polymer ?
#
loop_
_entity_poly.entity_id
_entity_poly.type
_entity_poly.pdbx_seq_one_letter_code
_entity_poly.pdbx_strand_id
1 'polypeptide(L)'
;MPRAHFFSLIREKDKDLHEELRKQIVGGPSIVFHRYHEKGITKLRGESGKAVQSLVGYDANSLYLWAISQEMPTEYPVRRRKENDFQPEVIDRYGRLSRKWLEWVAYKENTTIRHKFNAREK
;
A
#
# COMPACT_ATOMS: atom_id res chain seq x y z
N MET A 1 15.60 24.35 22.20
CA MET A 1 15.98 23.07 21.57
C MET A 1 14.91 22.71 20.54
N PRO A 2 15.26 22.25 19.32
CA PRO A 2 14.26 21.69 18.41
C PRO A 2 13.55 20.54 19.10
N ARG A 3 12.21 20.55 19.12
CA ARG A 3 11.44 19.42 19.64
C ARG A 3 11.82 18.19 18.81
N ALA A 4 12.20 17.10 19.47
CA ALA A 4 12.47 15.85 18.78
C ALA A 4 11.28 15.50 17.88
N HIS A 5 11.52 15.28 16.60
CA HIS A 5 10.49 14.78 15.69
C HIS A 5 10.22 13.32 16.05
N PHE A 6 8.99 13.02 16.46
CA PHE A 6 8.58 11.67 16.80
C PHE A 6 7.89 11.05 15.58
N PHE A 7 8.50 10.01 15.01
CA PHE A 7 7.86 9.18 14.00
C PHE A 7 7.01 8.10 14.67
N SER A 8 5.84 7.80 14.11
CA SER A 8 5.00 6.69 14.54
C SER A 8 5.58 5.36 14.06
N LEU A 9 6.63 4.88 14.74
CA LEU A 9 7.27 3.61 14.44
C LEU A 9 6.45 2.42 14.97
N ILE A 10 6.64 1.24 14.37
CA ILE A 10 6.17 -0.02 14.92
C ILE A 10 6.91 -0.25 16.24
N ARG A 11 6.15 -0.43 17.32
CA ARG A 11 6.69 -0.62 18.67
C ARG A 11 7.07 -2.08 18.89
N GLU A 12 7.93 -2.34 19.87
CA GLU A 12 8.36 -3.70 20.22
C GLU A 12 7.18 -4.66 20.50
N LYS A 13 6.12 -4.16 21.14
CA LYS A 13 4.90 -4.94 21.39
C LYS A 13 4.17 -5.40 20.11
N ASP A 14 4.44 -4.76 18.97
CA ASP A 14 3.86 -5.02 17.66
C ASP A 14 4.93 -5.57 16.68
N LYS A 15 6.03 -6.13 17.20
CA LYS A 15 7.13 -6.68 16.41
C LYS A 15 6.67 -7.75 15.42
N ASP A 16 5.68 -8.55 15.81
CA ASP A 16 5.09 -9.60 14.97
C ASP A 16 4.51 -9.03 13.67
N LEU A 17 3.93 -7.82 13.70
CA LEU A 17 3.49 -7.13 12.49
C LEU A 17 4.67 -6.70 11.60
N HIS A 18 5.74 -6.16 12.18
CA HIS A 18 6.93 -5.78 11.41
C HIS A 18 7.58 -6.99 10.74
N GLU A 19 7.69 -8.12 11.45
CA GLU A 19 8.22 -9.36 10.91
C GLU A 19 7.36 -9.88 9.76
N GLU A 20 6.03 -9.85 9.89
CA GLU A 20 5.13 -10.27 8.82
C GLU A 20 5.21 -9.36 7.59
N LEU A 21 5.16 -8.04 7.78
CA LEU A 21 5.34 -7.07 6.68
C LEU A 21 6.65 -7.31 5.94
N ARG A 22 7.75 -7.53 6.67
CA ARG A 22 9.06 -7.78 6.07
C ARG A 22 9.13 -9.07 5.26
N LYS A 23 8.42 -10.13 5.68
CA LYS A 23 8.33 -11.39 4.91
C LYS A 23 7.58 -11.22 3.60
N GLN A 24 6.59 -10.32 3.57
CA GLN A 24 5.76 -10.08 2.39
C GLN A 24 6.37 -9.06 1.41
N ILE A 25 7.37 -8.27 1.85
CA ILE A 25 8.09 -7.36 0.95
C ILE A 25 8.95 -8.17 -0.02
N VAL A 26 8.59 -8.09 -1.31
CA VAL A 26 9.34 -8.67 -2.42
C VAL A 26 10.03 -7.56 -3.23
N GLY A 27 11.16 -7.90 -3.86
CA GLY A 27 11.86 -7.00 -4.76
C GLY A 27 11.18 -6.88 -6.13
N GLY A 28 11.83 -6.18 -7.06
CA GLY A 28 11.37 -6.09 -8.43
C GLY A 28 11.29 -7.48 -9.09
N PRO A 29 10.24 -7.77 -9.88
CA PRO A 29 10.14 -9.03 -10.59
C PRO A 29 11.26 -9.12 -11.63
N SER A 30 12.18 -10.06 -11.44
CA SER A 30 13.15 -10.45 -12.46
C SER A 30 12.66 -11.73 -13.12
N ILE A 31 11.86 -11.56 -14.18
CA ILE A 31 11.40 -12.67 -15.02
C ILE A 31 12.24 -12.69 -16.29
N VAL A 32 13.03 -13.75 -16.45
CA VAL A 32 13.57 -14.11 -17.76
C VAL A 32 12.44 -14.81 -18.52
N PHE A 33 11.83 -14.13 -19.48
CA PHE A 33 10.97 -14.83 -20.43
C PHE A 33 11.84 -15.83 -21.17
N HIS A 34 11.57 -17.13 -21.04
CA HIS A 34 12.25 -18.20 -21.80
C HIS A 34 11.97 -18.16 -23.31
N ARG A 35 11.46 -17.04 -23.83
CA ARG A 35 11.05 -16.88 -25.23
C ARG A 35 12.13 -16.13 -25.97
N TYR A 36 13.05 -16.90 -26.54
CA TYR A 36 13.93 -16.41 -27.59
C TYR A 36 13.07 -15.95 -28.77
N HIS A 37 13.28 -14.71 -29.19
CA HIS A 37 12.63 -14.11 -30.34
C HIS A 37 13.67 -13.48 -31.24
N GLU A 38 13.61 -13.81 -32.53
CA GLU A 38 14.54 -13.34 -33.54
C GLU A 38 13.78 -12.78 -34.74
N LYS A 39 14.25 -11.62 -35.21
CA LYS A 39 13.70 -10.96 -36.39
C LYS A 39 13.86 -11.86 -37.62
N GLY A 40 12.78 -12.00 -38.39
CA GLY A 40 12.74 -12.82 -39.59
C GLY A 40 12.57 -14.33 -39.34
N ILE A 41 12.82 -14.81 -38.12
CA ILE A 41 12.73 -16.23 -37.78
C ILE A 41 11.49 -16.52 -36.95
N THR A 42 11.32 -15.83 -35.82
CA THR A 42 10.20 -16.14 -34.92
C THR A 42 8.88 -15.65 -35.53
N LYS A 43 7.88 -16.53 -35.57
CA LYS A 43 6.56 -16.22 -36.12
C LYS A 43 5.59 -15.74 -35.05
N LEU A 44 4.90 -14.65 -35.33
CA LEU A 44 3.85 -14.07 -34.50
C LEU A 44 2.63 -15.00 -34.50
N ARG A 45 2.25 -15.54 -33.33
CA ARG A 45 1.12 -16.47 -33.16
C ARG A 45 1.36 -17.91 -33.68
N GLY A 46 2.61 -18.38 -33.66
CA GLY A 46 2.96 -19.78 -34.02
C GLY A 46 3.25 -19.97 -35.51
N GLU A 47 3.29 -21.22 -35.98
CA GLU A 47 3.83 -21.58 -37.30
C GLU A 47 3.13 -20.95 -38.51
N SER A 48 1.82 -20.66 -38.39
CA SER A 48 1.01 -20.00 -39.43
C SER A 48 1.14 -18.47 -39.42
N GLY A 49 1.90 -17.92 -38.49
CA GLY A 49 2.11 -16.51 -38.28
C GLY A 49 3.06 -15.83 -39.25
N LYS A 50 2.96 -14.50 -39.34
CA LYS A 50 3.98 -13.66 -39.99
C LYS A 50 5.24 -13.63 -39.14
N ALA A 51 6.42 -13.64 -39.78
CA ALA A 51 7.69 -13.46 -39.07
C ALA A 51 7.77 -12.07 -38.41
N VAL A 52 8.29 -12.02 -37.19
CA VAL A 52 8.61 -10.78 -36.46
C VAL A 52 9.56 -9.93 -37.30
N GLN A 53 9.30 -8.62 -37.40
CA GLN A 53 10.12 -7.69 -38.19
C GLN A 53 10.96 -6.74 -37.33
N SER A 54 10.60 -6.58 -36.05
CA SER A 54 11.28 -5.70 -35.11
C SER A 54 11.07 -6.21 -33.68
N LEU A 55 12.10 -6.06 -32.85
CA LEU A 55 12.06 -6.30 -31.41
C LEU A 55 12.21 -4.95 -30.73
N VAL A 56 11.33 -4.64 -29.77
CA VAL A 56 11.35 -3.37 -29.03
C VAL A 56 11.40 -3.69 -27.54
N GLY A 57 12.41 -3.14 -26.87
CA GLY A 57 12.50 -3.16 -25.40
C GLY A 57 11.97 -1.84 -24.85
N TYR A 58 11.11 -1.93 -23.84
CA TYR A 58 10.66 -0.77 -23.08
C TYR A 58 11.25 -0.83 -21.68
N ASP A 59 11.70 0.31 -21.18
CA ASP A 59 12.16 0.48 -19.81
C ASP A 59 11.33 1.57 -19.12
N ALA A 60 11.07 1.40 -17.83
CA ALA A 60 10.28 2.33 -17.05
C ALA A 60 11.19 3.37 -16.39
N ASN A 61 11.09 4.62 -16.84
CA ASN A 61 11.76 5.74 -16.19
C ASN A 61 11.23 5.91 -14.77
N SER A 62 12.11 5.76 -13.77
CA SER A 62 11.80 6.05 -12.36
C SER A 62 10.63 5.25 -11.77
N LEU A 63 10.55 3.95 -12.08
CA LEU A 63 9.49 3.05 -11.61
C LEU A 63 9.16 3.18 -10.11
N TYR A 64 10.16 3.18 -9.23
CA TYR A 64 9.92 3.29 -7.78
C TYR A 64 9.38 4.66 -7.35
N LEU A 65 9.79 5.75 -8.00
CA LEU A 65 9.27 7.08 -7.67
C LEU A 65 7.79 7.18 -8.04
N TRP A 66 7.43 6.64 -9.21
CA TRP A 66 6.03 6.53 -9.61
C TRP A 66 5.23 5.62 -8.65
N ALA A 67 5.81 4.50 -8.21
CA ALA A 67 5.13 3.60 -7.27
C ALA A 67 4.88 4.27 -5.91
N ILE A 68 5.86 5.01 -5.37
CA ILE A 68 5.74 5.73 -4.09
C ILE A 68 4.76 6.91 -4.21
N SER A 69 4.55 7.48 -5.40
CA SER A 69 3.56 8.52 -5.62
C SER A 69 2.12 7.99 -5.71
N GLN A 70 1.93 6.67 -5.74
CA GLN A 70 0.59 6.09 -5.69
C GLN A 70 0.02 6.15 -4.27
N GLU A 71 -1.26 5.80 -4.13
CA GLU A 71 -1.87 5.66 -2.82
C GLU A 71 -1.16 4.56 -2.02
N MET A 72 -0.56 4.96 -0.89
CA MET A 72 0.19 4.07 -0.01
C MET A 72 -0.59 3.86 1.28
N PRO A 73 -0.53 2.66 1.90
CA PRO A 73 -1.11 2.43 3.20
C PRO A 73 -0.41 3.32 4.22
N THR A 74 -1.11 4.35 4.65
CA THR A 74 -0.75 5.20 5.78
C THR A 74 -1.66 4.82 6.95
N GLU A 75 -1.33 5.24 8.18
CA GLU A 75 -2.15 5.05 9.41
C GLU A 75 -1.89 3.78 10.24
N TYR A 76 -2.66 3.67 11.33
CA TYR A 76 -2.62 2.54 12.25
C TYR A 76 -3.26 1.30 11.64
N PRO A 77 -2.59 0.14 11.72
CA PRO A 77 -3.15 -1.12 11.22
C PRO A 77 -4.31 -1.58 12.11
N VAL A 78 -5.31 -2.21 11.49
CA VAL A 78 -6.36 -2.98 12.18
C VAL A 78 -5.97 -4.45 12.11
N ARG A 79 -5.79 -5.09 13.26
CA ARG A 79 -5.37 -6.48 13.32
C ARG A 79 -6.58 -7.40 13.43
N ARG A 80 -6.54 -8.53 12.74
CA ARG A 80 -7.55 -9.59 12.83
C ARG A 80 -6.82 -10.91 12.95
N ARG A 81 -7.02 -11.60 14.06
CA ARG A 81 -6.32 -12.83 14.41
C ARG A 81 -7.29 -13.98 14.52
N LYS A 82 -6.83 -15.20 14.21
CA LYS A 82 -7.66 -16.41 14.30
C LYS A 82 -8.07 -16.70 15.75
N GLU A 83 -7.21 -16.40 16.70
CA GLU A 83 -7.40 -16.63 18.14
C GLU A 83 -8.58 -15.82 18.73
N ASN A 84 -8.97 -14.74 18.05
CA ASN A 84 -10.05 -13.85 18.45
C ASN A 84 -11.18 -13.83 17.40
N ASP A 85 -11.38 -14.95 16.68
CA ASP A 85 -12.42 -15.10 15.64
C ASP A 85 -12.42 -13.95 14.61
N PHE A 86 -11.23 -13.45 14.26
CA PHE A 86 -11.01 -12.32 13.36
C PHE A 86 -11.70 -11.01 13.76
N GLN A 87 -12.04 -10.85 15.04
CA GLN A 87 -12.53 -9.58 15.58
C GLN A 87 -11.46 -8.47 15.43
N PRO A 88 -11.88 -7.22 15.15
CA PRO A 88 -10.95 -6.14 14.87
C PRO A 88 -10.27 -5.61 16.13
N GLU A 89 -8.94 -5.73 16.18
CA GLU A 89 -8.08 -5.12 17.19
C GLU A 89 -7.56 -3.78 16.66
N VAL A 90 -7.99 -2.68 17.29
CA VAL A 90 -7.66 -1.32 16.84
C VAL A 90 -6.67 -0.66 17.79
N ILE A 91 -5.56 -0.20 17.24
CA ILE A 91 -4.44 0.38 18.02
C ILE A 91 -4.64 1.89 18.25
N ASP A 92 -5.37 2.57 17.36
CA ASP A 92 -5.59 4.02 17.40
C ASP A 92 -6.55 4.44 18.53
N ARG A 93 -6.02 4.51 19.76
CA ARG A 93 -6.77 4.98 20.93
C ARG A 93 -7.07 6.47 20.84
N TYR A 94 -6.07 7.28 20.48
CA TYR A 94 -6.17 8.73 20.56
C TYR A 94 -7.00 9.31 19.42
N GLY A 95 -6.87 8.82 18.18
CA GLY A 95 -7.72 9.27 17.08
C GLY A 95 -9.20 8.96 17.33
N ARG A 96 -9.51 7.82 17.96
CA ARG A 96 -10.89 7.49 18.39
C ARG A 96 -11.40 8.37 19.52
N LEU A 97 -10.54 8.77 20.45
CA LEU A 97 -10.92 9.71 21.52
C LEU A 97 -11.19 11.09 20.92
N SER A 98 -10.30 11.56 20.04
CA SER A 98 -10.46 12.81 19.31
C SER A 98 -11.76 12.82 18.50
N ARG A 99 -12.12 11.70 17.83
CA ARG A 99 -13.41 11.55 17.17
C ARG A 99 -14.59 11.82 18.11
N LYS A 100 -14.63 11.13 19.25
CA LYS A 100 -15.72 11.31 20.24
C LYS A 100 -15.82 12.75 20.72
N TRP A 101 -14.67 13.39 20.94
CA TRP A 101 -14.63 14.79 21.35
C TRP A 101 -15.15 15.72 20.24
N LEU A 102 -14.71 15.53 18.99
CA LEU A 102 -15.19 16.33 17.84
C LEU A 102 -16.69 16.14 17.62
N GLU A 103 -17.22 14.91 17.75
CA GLU A 103 -18.65 14.64 17.67
C GLU A 103 -19.43 15.33 18.81
N TRP A 104 -18.89 15.34 20.03
CA TRP A 104 -19.50 16.05 21.15
C TRP A 104 -19.51 17.57 20.95
N VAL A 105 -18.41 18.15 20.44
CA VAL A 105 -18.34 19.58 20.11
C VAL A 105 -19.34 19.93 19.00
N ALA A 106 -19.41 19.11 17.96
CA ALA A 106 -20.37 19.26 16.87
C ALA A 106 -21.82 19.29 17.39
N TYR A 107 -22.16 18.38 18.30
CA TYR A 107 -23.46 18.35 18.96
C TYR A 107 -23.72 19.59 19.81
N LYS A 108 -22.78 19.99 20.66
CA LYS A 108 -22.92 21.13 21.59
C LYS A 108 -23.11 22.46 20.85
N GLU A 109 -22.35 22.65 19.78
CA GLU A 109 -22.35 23.89 18.99
C GLU A 109 -23.36 23.87 17.84
N ASN A 110 -24.16 22.79 17.71
CA ASN A 110 -25.10 22.57 16.62
C ASN A 110 -24.46 22.80 15.23
N THR A 111 -23.25 22.29 15.03
CA THR A 111 -22.48 22.46 13.79
C THR A 111 -21.96 21.13 13.27
N THR A 112 -21.64 21.05 11.98
CA THR A 112 -21.05 19.85 11.39
C THR A 112 -19.54 19.99 11.27
N ILE A 113 -18.80 19.21 12.05
CA ILE A 113 -17.35 19.14 11.98
C ILE A 113 -16.94 17.97 11.08
N ARG A 114 -16.29 18.25 9.96
CA ARG A 114 -15.72 17.21 9.10
C ARG A 114 -14.41 16.69 9.69
N HIS A 115 -14.28 15.38 9.81
CA HIS A 115 -13.08 14.71 10.29
C HIS A 115 -12.94 13.34 9.61
N LYS A 116 -11.76 12.72 9.76
CA LYS A 116 -11.40 11.42 9.16
C LYS A 116 -12.49 10.34 9.28
N PHE A 117 -13.18 10.27 10.41
CA PHE A 117 -14.18 9.21 10.68
C PHE A 117 -15.60 9.48 10.16
N ASN A 118 -15.90 10.67 9.62
CA ASN A 118 -17.23 11.03 9.11
C ASN A 118 -17.20 11.63 7.70
N ALA A 119 -16.02 11.99 7.19
CA ALA A 119 -15.81 12.25 5.78
C ALA A 119 -15.56 10.92 5.06
N ARG A 120 -16.33 10.63 4.01
CA ARG A 120 -15.91 9.62 3.03
C ARG A 120 -14.65 10.19 2.36
N GLU A 121 -13.53 9.48 2.43
CA GLU A 121 -12.40 9.74 1.53
C GLU A 121 -12.95 9.75 0.09
N LYS A 122 -12.60 10.80 -0.66
CA LYS A 122 -12.84 10.89 -2.09
C LYS A 122 -11.59 10.43 -2.82
#